data_AF-A0A093IRN0-F1
#
_entry.id   AF-A0A093IRN0-F1
#
_cell.length_a   1.000
_cell.length_b   1.000
_cell.length_c   1.000
_cell.angle_alpha   90.00
_cell.angle_beta   90.00
_cell.angle_gamma   90.00
#
_symmetry.space_group_name_H-M   'P 1'
#
loop_
_entity.id
_entity.type
_entity.pdbx_description
1 polymer ?
#
loop_
_entity_poly.entity_id
_entity_poly.type
_entity_poly.pdbx_seq_one_letter_code
_entity_poly.pdbx_strand_id
1 'polypeptide(L)'
;MKIILVFLFIASLALLARAEKDYSSLDSAASPETKSRFAMLDDVRILANGLLQLGHGLKDFVHKTKGQMNDIFQKLYIFDRSFYELSLQTSEIKEEEEQLRQTTARLQINNEEIKNLSQEMNSKIEDLIQNKIQLQEKVWGLEDKVTKLAIIQPSVQDTKEISSLKAFVEQQDNHIKQLLKIVEDQHVQLDRQHNQIMDLEDKVQEPSPFLFSQLVISPSTEGANGQPSTRVSHPSCSQFVGVGEGAALDCTALYNSGTRSSGVYTIKPNGSEAFDVYCEVKLGSAWTVIQNRVDGSLGFNQTWDAYTNGFGDLN
;
A
#
# COMPACT_ATOMS: atom_id res chain seq x y z
N MET A 1 -37.67 12.66 -40.77
CA MET A 1 -37.80 12.17 -42.16
C MET A 1 -37.42 10.71 -42.38
N LYS A 2 -36.58 10.06 -41.56
CA LYS A 2 -36.11 8.68 -41.84
C LYS A 2 -37.04 7.54 -41.38
N ILE A 3 -37.98 7.79 -40.46
CA ILE A 3 -38.94 6.77 -39.98
C ILE A 3 -40.16 6.62 -40.93
N ILE A 4 -40.52 7.68 -41.66
CA ILE A 4 -41.66 7.66 -42.60
C ILE A 4 -41.34 6.84 -43.87
N LEU A 5 -40.07 6.76 -44.26
CA LEU A 5 -39.60 6.00 -45.43
C LEU A 5 -39.66 4.47 -45.22
N VAL A 6 -39.55 4.00 -43.97
CA VAL A 6 -39.58 2.56 -43.66
C VAL A 6 -41.01 2.02 -43.69
N PHE A 7 -42.00 2.80 -43.26
CA PHE A 7 -43.41 2.39 -43.33
C PHE A 7 -43.97 2.36 -44.76
N LEU A 8 -43.47 3.21 -45.67
CA LEU A 8 -43.87 3.17 -47.08
C LEU A 8 -43.36 1.91 -47.80
N PHE A 9 -42.19 1.40 -47.42
CA PHE A 9 -41.63 0.20 -48.05
C PHE A 9 -42.35 -1.10 -47.64
N ILE A 10 -42.85 -1.16 -46.40
CA ILE A 10 -43.60 -2.31 -45.88
C ILE A 10 -45.02 -2.33 -46.46
N ALA A 11 -45.64 -1.17 -46.70
CA ALA A 11 -46.95 -1.07 -47.33
C ALA A 11 -46.95 -1.49 -48.82
N SER A 12 -45.85 -1.26 -49.56
CA SER A 12 -45.73 -1.67 -50.97
C SER A 12 -45.60 -3.19 -51.15
N LEU A 13 -45.11 -3.94 -50.16
CA LEU A 13 -45.01 -5.40 -50.24
C LEU A 13 -46.33 -6.12 -49.93
N ALA A 14 -47.24 -5.47 -49.19
CA ALA A 14 -48.56 -6.03 -48.88
C ALA A 14 -49.59 -5.86 -50.02
N LEU A 15 -49.36 -4.93 -50.95
CA LEU A 15 -50.27 -4.64 -52.06
C LEU A 15 -50.02 -5.46 -53.34
N LEU A 16 -48.90 -6.19 -53.44
CA LEU A 16 -48.58 -6.99 -54.63
C LEU A 16 -49.19 -8.42 -54.62
N ALA A 17 -49.87 -8.82 -53.54
CA ALA A 17 -50.44 -10.16 -53.40
C ALA A 17 -51.94 -10.26 -53.73
N ARG A 18 -52.54 -9.24 -54.36
CA ARG A 18 -53.99 -9.22 -54.57
C ARG A 18 -54.41 -8.61 -55.91
N ALA A 19 -54.06 -9.26 -57.00
CA ALA A 19 -54.80 -9.16 -58.26
C ALA A 19 -54.54 -10.45 -59.05
N GLU A 20 -55.61 -11.19 -59.35
CA GLU A 20 -56.02 -11.56 -60.71
C GLU A 20 -57.03 -12.72 -60.61
N LYS A 21 -58.29 -12.39 -60.87
CA LYS A 21 -59.40 -13.34 -61.01
C LYS A 21 -60.11 -13.00 -62.32
N ASP A 22 -60.35 -14.04 -63.09
CA ASP A 22 -61.24 -14.17 -64.26
C ASP A 22 -60.74 -13.61 -65.61
N TYR A 23 -60.39 -14.50 -66.55
CA TYR A 23 -61.21 -14.86 -67.74
C TYR A 23 -60.44 -15.76 -68.71
N SER A 24 -60.98 -16.92 -69.07
CA SER A 24 -60.90 -17.49 -70.44
C SER A 24 -61.74 -18.77 -70.54
N SER A 25 -62.67 -18.79 -71.51
CA SER A 25 -63.46 -19.96 -71.89
C SER A 25 -63.07 -20.43 -73.30
N LEU A 26 -63.16 -21.76 -73.50
CA LEU A 26 -63.41 -22.50 -74.76
C LEU A 26 -62.28 -22.46 -75.82
N ASP A 27 -61.87 -23.54 -76.50
CA ASP A 27 -62.45 -24.87 -76.74
C ASP A 27 -61.38 -25.84 -77.34
N SER A 28 -61.76 -27.11 -77.49
CA SER A 28 -61.19 -28.19 -78.35
C SER A 28 -60.30 -29.30 -77.74
N ALA A 29 -61.02 -30.37 -77.35
CA ALA A 29 -60.91 -31.75 -77.84
C ALA A 29 -59.55 -32.50 -77.82
N ALA A 30 -59.43 -33.53 -76.96
CA ALA A 30 -59.45 -34.96 -77.34
C ALA A 30 -58.87 -35.90 -76.25
N SER A 31 -59.61 -36.99 -75.98
CA SER A 31 -59.23 -38.31 -75.44
C SER A 31 -58.86 -38.47 -73.94
N PRO A 32 -59.45 -39.46 -73.22
CA PRO A 32 -59.14 -39.74 -71.83
C PRO A 32 -58.13 -40.90 -71.69
N GLU A 33 -56.93 -40.61 -71.19
CA GLU A 33 -56.12 -41.60 -70.50
C GLU A 33 -55.84 -41.07 -69.09
N THR A 34 -56.43 -41.73 -68.09
CA THR A 34 -56.15 -41.53 -66.67
C THR A 34 -54.76 -42.07 -66.34
N LYS A 35 -53.73 -41.42 -66.84
CA LYS A 35 -52.36 -41.60 -66.35
C LYS A 35 -52.25 -40.88 -65.02
N SER A 36 -52.13 -41.66 -63.95
CA SER A 36 -51.74 -41.30 -62.58
C SER A 36 -51.35 -39.83 -62.39
N ARG A 37 -52.22 -39.06 -61.73
CA ARG A 37 -51.96 -37.69 -61.26
C ARG A 37 -50.98 -37.61 -60.07
N PHE A 38 -50.39 -38.74 -59.67
CA PHE A 38 -49.42 -38.78 -58.59
C PHE A 38 -48.03 -38.44 -59.13
N ALA A 39 -47.34 -37.52 -58.45
CA ALA A 39 -45.92 -37.27 -58.68
C ALA A 39 -45.13 -38.58 -58.53
N MET A 40 -44.06 -38.74 -59.32
CA MET A 40 -43.19 -39.92 -59.18
C MET A 40 -42.69 -40.01 -57.73
N LEU A 41 -42.71 -41.23 -57.19
CA LEU A 41 -42.38 -41.49 -55.78
C LEU A 41 -40.96 -41.03 -55.41
N ASP A 42 -40.06 -41.00 -56.40
CA ASP A 42 -38.71 -40.45 -56.28
C ASP A 42 -38.70 -38.92 -56.11
N ASP A 43 -39.53 -38.18 -56.85
CA ASP A 43 -39.64 -36.72 -56.70
C ASP A 43 -40.19 -36.35 -55.31
N VAL A 44 -41.19 -37.10 -54.83
CA VAL A 44 -41.76 -36.92 -53.48
C VAL A 44 -40.71 -37.22 -52.41
N ARG A 45 -39.88 -38.25 -52.59
CA ARG A 45 -38.79 -38.60 -51.67
C ARG A 45 -37.71 -37.52 -51.65
N ILE A 46 -37.34 -36.97 -52.81
CA ILE A 46 -36.38 -35.87 -52.91
C ILE A 46 -36.90 -34.63 -52.18
N LEU A 47 -38.17 -34.27 -52.41
CA LEU A 47 -38.81 -33.14 -51.71
C LEU A 47 -38.91 -33.37 -50.20
N ALA A 48 -39.29 -34.57 -49.78
CA ALA A 48 -39.35 -34.94 -48.36
C ALA A 48 -37.98 -34.83 -47.69
N ASN A 49 -36.93 -35.36 -48.33
CA ASN A 49 -35.55 -35.26 -47.81
C ASN A 49 -35.05 -33.81 -47.78
N GLY A 50 -35.35 -33.01 -48.81
CA GLY A 50 -34.99 -31.60 -48.85
C GLY A 50 -35.67 -30.77 -47.76
N LEU A 51 -36.97 -31.01 -47.52
CA LEU A 51 -37.72 -30.40 -46.42
C LEU A 51 -37.19 -30.82 -45.05
N LEU A 52 -36.83 -32.09 -44.89
CA LEU A 52 -36.27 -32.61 -43.64
C LEU A 52 -34.89 -32.02 -43.35
N GLN A 53 -34.05 -31.88 -44.38
CA GLN A 53 -32.74 -31.25 -44.25
C GLN A 53 -32.85 -29.75 -43.94
N LEU A 54 -33.80 -29.05 -44.54
CA LEU A 54 -34.10 -27.66 -44.18
C LEU A 54 -34.59 -27.56 -42.74
N GLY A 55 -35.45 -28.48 -42.30
CA GLY A 55 -35.93 -28.56 -40.92
C GLY A 55 -34.80 -28.76 -39.91
N HIS A 56 -33.84 -29.65 -40.22
CA HIS A 56 -32.63 -29.82 -39.42
C HIS A 56 -31.76 -28.56 -39.39
N GLY A 57 -31.49 -27.96 -40.55
CA GLY A 57 -30.69 -26.74 -40.64
C GLY A 57 -31.31 -25.57 -39.86
N LEU A 58 -32.64 -25.42 -39.92
CA LEU A 58 -33.36 -24.39 -39.15
C LEU A 58 -33.31 -24.68 -37.65
N LYS A 59 -33.49 -25.93 -37.24
CA LYS A 59 -33.38 -26.35 -35.83
C LYS A 59 -31.99 -26.03 -35.26
N ASP A 60 -30.94 -26.36 -36.00
CA ASP A 60 -29.56 -26.09 -35.58
C ASP A 60 -29.28 -24.60 -35.49
N PHE A 61 -29.78 -23.82 -36.46
CA PHE A 61 -29.69 -22.36 -36.43
C PHE A 61 -30.39 -21.77 -35.20
N VAL A 62 -31.61 -22.24 -34.87
CA VAL A 62 -32.35 -21.78 -33.70
C VAL A 62 -31.63 -22.15 -32.41
N HIS A 63 -31.12 -23.37 -32.28
CA HIS A 63 -30.34 -23.77 -31.10
C HIS A 63 -29.06 -22.94 -30.95
N LYS A 64 -28.32 -22.71 -32.04
CA LYS A 64 -27.13 -21.87 -32.03
C LYS A 64 -27.44 -20.44 -31.64
N THR A 65 -28.50 -19.86 -32.23
CA THR A 65 -28.96 -18.50 -31.92
C THR A 65 -29.38 -18.36 -30.46
N LYS A 66 -30.12 -19.35 -29.93
CA LYS A 66 -30.49 -19.40 -28.51
C LYS A 66 -29.27 -19.45 -27.59
N GLY A 67 -28.25 -20.24 -27.95
CA GLY A 67 -26.99 -20.31 -27.23
C GLY A 67 -26.25 -18.97 -27.21
N GLN A 68 -26.12 -18.33 -28.38
CA GLN A 68 -25.50 -17.00 -28.50
C GLN A 68 -26.25 -15.94 -27.70
N MET A 69 -27.58 -15.94 -27.75
CA MET A 69 -28.39 -14.97 -27.01
C MET A 69 -28.26 -15.18 -25.50
N ASN A 70 -28.19 -16.42 -25.03
CA ASN A 70 -27.94 -16.71 -23.62
C ASN A 70 -26.56 -16.23 -23.16
N ASP A 71 -25.51 -16.42 -23.98
CA ASP A 71 -24.16 -15.90 -23.70
C ASP A 71 -24.17 -14.36 -23.59
N ILE A 72 -24.86 -13.67 -24.49
CA ILE A 72 -25.00 -12.21 -24.45
C ILE A 72 -25.70 -11.76 -23.17
N PHE A 73 -26.79 -12.42 -22.76
CA PHE A 73 -27.48 -12.07 -21.52
C PHE A 73 -26.63 -12.31 -20.28
N GLN A 74 -25.85 -13.39 -20.24
CA GLN A 74 -24.91 -13.65 -19.14
C GLN A 74 -23.83 -12.55 -19.07
N LYS A 75 -23.26 -12.17 -20.20
CA LYS A 75 -22.29 -11.06 -20.27
C LYS A 75 -22.89 -9.73 -19.84
N LEU A 76 -24.13 -9.43 -20.27
CA LEU A 76 -24.83 -8.21 -19.88
C LEU A 76 -25.10 -8.17 -18.39
N TYR A 77 -25.50 -9.31 -17.80
CA TYR A 77 -25.74 -9.44 -16.37
C TYR A 77 -24.46 -9.21 -15.55
N ILE A 78 -23.34 -9.81 -15.96
CA ILE A 78 -22.04 -9.59 -15.31
C ILE A 78 -21.64 -8.11 -15.43
N PHE A 79 -21.79 -7.53 -16.61
CA PHE A 79 -21.45 -6.13 -16.86
C PHE A 79 -22.24 -5.17 -15.97
N ASP A 80 -23.55 -5.36 -15.86
CA ASP A 80 -24.44 -4.50 -15.04
C ASP A 80 -24.05 -4.55 -13.56
N ARG A 81 -23.75 -5.76 -13.06
CA ARG A 81 -23.25 -5.94 -11.69
C ARG A 81 -21.91 -5.25 -11.47
N SER A 82 -20.95 -5.48 -12.36
CA SER A 82 -19.62 -4.84 -12.25
C SER A 82 -19.72 -3.31 -12.35
N PHE A 83 -20.64 -2.79 -13.17
CA PHE A 83 -20.87 -1.35 -13.28
C PHE A 83 -21.44 -0.77 -11.99
N TYR A 84 -22.37 -1.47 -11.35
CA TYR A 84 -22.90 -1.06 -10.04
C TYR A 84 -21.81 -1.05 -8.96
N GLU A 85 -21.02 -2.12 -8.87
CA GLU A 85 -19.90 -2.23 -7.92
C GLU A 85 -18.88 -1.11 -8.14
N LEU A 86 -18.51 -0.82 -9.40
CA LEU A 86 -17.60 0.27 -9.73
C LEU A 86 -18.19 1.64 -9.39
N SER A 87 -19.49 1.86 -9.64
CA SER A 87 -20.16 3.11 -9.31
C SER A 87 -20.18 3.34 -7.80
N LEU A 88 -20.35 2.29 -7.00
CA LEU A 88 -20.31 2.38 -5.54
C LEU A 88 -18.90 2.76 -5.07
N GLN A 89 -17.86 2.04 -5.53
CA GLN A 89 -16.47 2.38 -5.22
C GLN A 89 -16.10 3.79 -5.65
N THR A 90 -16.58 4.24 -6.81
CA THR A 90 -16.36 5.62 -7.28
C THR A 90 -16.98 6.65 -6.35
N SER A 91 -18.15 6.34 -5.77
CA SER A 91 -18.80 7.24 -4.81
C SER A 91 -18.06 7.29 -3.46
N GLU A 92 -17.56 6.16 -2.98
CA GLU A 92 -16.75 6.06 -1.76
C GLU A 92 -15.43 6.83 -1.92
N ILE A 93 -14.71 6.60 -3.03
CA ILE A 93 -13.45 7.32 -3.34
C ILE A 93 -13.68 8.83 -3.39
N LYS A 94 -14.81 9.28 -3.96
CA LYS A 94 -15.15 10.70 -4.03
C LYS A 94 -15.40 11.31 -2.64
N GLU A 95 -15.99 10.55 -1.72
CA GLU A 95 -16.18 11.00 -0.35
C GLU A 95 -14.84 11.11 0.39
N GLU A 96 -13.97 10.11 0.24
CA GLU A 96 -12.61 10.13 0.80
C GLU A 96 -11.76 11.28 0.24
N GLU A 97 -11.87 11.58 -1.06
CA GLU A 97 -11.19 12.71 -1.70
C GLU A 97 -11.56 14.06 -1.04
N GLU A 98 -12.85 14.26 -0.76
CA GLU A 98 -13.32 15.50 -0.12
C GLU A 98 -12.84 15.60 1.34
N GLN A 99 -12.84 14.48 2.07
CA GLN A 99 -12.27 14.42 3.43
C GLN A 99 -10.77 14.74 3.43
N LEU A 100 -10.03 14.19 2.46
CA LEU A 100 -8.60 14.46 2.31
C LEU A 100 -8.36 15.93 1.96
N ARG A 101 -9.20 16.51 1.11
CA ARG A 101 -9.16 17.94 0.77
C ARG A 101 -9.42 18.82 1.98
N GLN A 102 -10.41 18.48 2.81
CA GLN A 102 -10.70 19.19 4.07
C GLN A 102 -9.52 19.10 5.05
N THR A 103 -8.94 17.92 5.20
CA THR A 103 -7.77 17.69 6.07
C THR A 103 -6.57 18.49 5.58
N THR A 104 -6.34 18.53 4.26
CA THR A 104 -5.27 19.32 3.63
C THR A 104 -5.46 20.81 3.91
N ALA A 105 -6.68 21.34 3.75
CA ALA A 105 -6.97 22.75 4.05
C ALA A 105 -6.72 23.08 5.53
N ARG A 106 -7.10 22.18 6.45
CA ARG A 106 -6.83 22.36 7.89
C ARG A 106 -5.33 22.33 8.20
N LEU A 107 -4.58 21.41 7.58
CA LEU A 107 -3.13 21.34 7.74
C LEU A 107 -2.43 22.60 7.21
N GLN A 108 -2.91 23.17 6.10
CA GLN A 108 -2.38 24.43 5.57
C GLN A 108 -2.57 25.59 6.56
N ILE A 109 -3.75 25.72 7.16
CA ILE A 109 -4.03 26.75 8.17
C ILE A 109 -3.08 26.58 9.38
N ASN A 110 -2.98 25.35 9.92
CA ASN A 110 -2.08 25.08 11.04
C ASN A 110 -0.62 25.41 10.72
N ASN A 111 -0.16 25.12 9.49
CA ASN A 111 1.19 25.47 9.04
C ASN A 111 1.41 26.98 8.99
N GLU A 112 0.42 27.76 8.54
CA GLU A 112 0.48 29.22 8.56
C GLU A 112 0.52 29.77 10.00
N GLU A 113 -0.28 29.20 10.91
CA GLU A 113 -0.27 29.57 12.33
C GLU A 113 1.10 29.29 12.97
N ILE A 114 1.66 28.10 12.75
CA ILE A 114 2.99 27.73 13.26
C ILE A 114 4.06 28.66 12.69
N LYS A 115 3.97 29.01 11.39
CA LYS A 115 4.89 29.96 10.76
C LYS A 115 4.80 31.34 11.42
N ASN A 116 3.59 31.85 11.68
CA ASN A 116 3.41 33.14 12.35
C ASN A 116 3.95 33.10 13.79
N LEU A 117 3.66 32.04 14.54
CA LEU A 117 4.19 31.84 15.89
C LEU A 117 5.72 31.74 15.90
N SER A 118 6.31 31.06 14.92
CA SER A 118 7.76 30.98 14.74
C SER A 118 8.37 32.36 14.49
N GLN A 119 7.73 33.18 13.64
CA GLN A 119 8.18 34.56 13.40
C GLN A 119 8.11 35.43 14.66
N GLU A 120 7.03 35.31 15.45
CA GLU A 120 6.91 36.01 16.74
C GLU A 120 7.96 35.53 17.76
N MET A 121 8.23 34.23 17.80
CA MET A 121 9.27 33.68 18.67
C MET A 121 10.65 34.20 18.29
N ASN A 122 10.95 34.25 16.98
CA ASN A 122 12.22 34.77 16.48
C ASN A 122 12.41 36.26 16.81
N SER A 123 11.36 37.08 16.73
CA SER A 123 11.47 38.50 17.14
C SER A 123 11.74 38.64 18.64
N LYS A 124 11.08 37.84 19.49
CA LYS A 124 11.34 37.81 20.94
C LYS A 124 12.76 37.35 21.26
N ILE A 125 13.29 36.38 20.52
CA ILE A 125 14.67 35.91 20.69
C ILE A 125 15.65 37.04 20.36
N GLU A 126 15.43 37.76 19.27
CA GLU A 126 16.27 38.90 18.89
C GLU A 126 16.26 39.98 19.99
N ASP A 127 15.07 40.34 20.51
CA ASP A 127 14.95 41.29 21.62
C ASP A 127 15.71 40.82 22.87
N LEU A 128 15.64 39.52 23.21
CA LEU A 128 16.39 38.94 24.33
C LEU A 128 17.90 39.01 24.11
N ILE A 129 18.37 38.78 22.89
CA ILE A 129 19.79 38.90 22.54
C ILE A 129 20.25 40.35 22.74
N GLN A 130 19.48 41.34 22.27
CA GLN A 130 19.81 42.75 22.46
C GLN A 130 19.84 43.15 23.93
N ASN A 131 18.85 42.72 24.71
CA ASN A 131 18.80 42.96 26.15
C ASN A 131 20.00 42.31 26.88
N LYS A 132 20.40 41.10 26.47
CA LYS A 132 21.60 40.43 27.00
C LYS A 132 22.86 41.25 26.72
N ILE A 133 23.04 41.75 25.50
CA ILE A 133 24.19 42.58 25.14
C ILE A 133 24.24 43.85 26.00
N GLN A 134 23.12 44.56 26.15
CA GLN A 134 23.05 45.75 27.02
C GLN A 134 23.40 45.43 28.48
N LEU A 135 22.91 44.30 28.98
CA LEU A 135 23.20 43.90 30.36
C LEU A 135 24.68 43.57 30.54
N GLN A 136 25.28 42.87 29.56
CA GLN A 136 26.71 42.57 29.55
C GLN A 136 27.56 43.84 29.53
N GLU A 137 27.18 44.87 28.76
CA GLU A 137 27.88 46.15 28.73
C GLU A 137 27.82 46.87 30.10
N LYS A 138 26.64 46.88 30.74
CA LYS A 138 26.49 47.44 32.09
C LYS A 138 27.33 46.70 33.12
N VAL A 139 27.33 45.36 33.09
CA VAL A 139 28.15 44.54 33.99
C VAL A 139 29.64 44.85 33.78
N TRP A 140 30.09 44.92 32.53
CA TRP A 140 31.47 45.28 32.21
C TRP A 140 31.85 46.67 32.74
N GLY A 141 30.96 47.66 32.62
CA GLY A 141 31.17 48.98 33.20
C GLY A 141 31.18 49.00 34.73
N LEU A 142 30.43 48.13 35.40
CA LEU A 142 30.49 47.96 36.85
C LEU A 142 31.80 47.28 37.27
N GLU A 143 32.23 46.23 36.58
CA GLU A 143 33.49 45.52 36.82
C GLU A 143 34.71 46.44 36.70
N ASP A 144 34.75 47.31 35.68
CA ASP A 144 35.82 48.31 35.51
C ASP A 144 35.85 49.30 36.69
N LYS A 145 34.68 49.78 37.13
CA LYS A 145 34.59 50.68 38.30
C LYS A 145 35.06 49.99 39.59
N VAL A 146 34.67 48.73 39.81
CA VAL A 146 35.13 47.93 40.97
C VAL A 146 36.64 47.75 40.93
N THR A 147 37.19 47.43 39.76
CA THR A 147 38.64 47.24 39.58
C THR A 147 39.42 48.53 39.85
N LYS A 148 38.93 49.68 39.38
CA LYS A 148 39.53 50.98 39.65
C LYS A 148 39.52 51.34 41.15
N LEU A 149 38.43 51.05 41.85
CA LEU A 149 38.35 51.26 43.30
C LEU A 149 39.29 50.32 44.08
N ALA A 150 39.42 49.07 43.65
CA ALA A 150 40.32 48.10 44.27
C ALA A 150 41.82 48.49 44.16
N ILE A 151 42.22 49.20 43.10
CA ILE A 151 43.61 49.62 42.87
C ILE A 151 43.99 50.87 43.68
N ILE A 152 43.03 51.74 44.03
CA ILE A 152 43.33 53.02 44.70
C ILE A 152 43.52 52.88 46.23
N GLN A 153 43.24 51.70 46.82
CA GLN A 153 43.31 51.51 48.27
C GLN A 153 44.08 50.24 48.69
N PRO A 154 45.42 50.28 48.81
CA PRO A 154 46.14 49.25 49.53
C PRO A 154 46.11 49.58 51.03
N SER A 155 44.96 49.35 51.65
CA SER A 155 44.82 49.29 53.11
C SER A 155 45.11 47.84 53.53
N VAL A 156 46.17 47.64 54.30
CA VAL A 156 46.71 46.33 54.70
C VAL A 156 45.73 45.52 55.59
N GLN A 157 44.57 46.08 55.95
CA GLN A 157 43.58 45.43 56.80
C GLN A 157 42.55 44.57 56.00
N ASP A 158 42.31 44.85 54.72
CA ASP A 158 41.19 44.27 53.96
C ASP A 158 41.47 42.89 53.32
N THR A 159 42.72 42.43 53.39
CA THR A 159 43.17 41.20 52.71
C THR A 159 42.59 39.91 53.31
N LYS A 160 42.23 39.90 54.61
CA LYS A 160 41.62 38.72 55.25
C LYS A 160 40.15 38.54 54.89
N GLU A 161 39.40 39.61 54.79
CA GLU A 161 37.97 39.58 54.44
C GLU A 161 37.80 39.25 52.95
N ILE A 162 38.64 39.84 52.09
CA ILE A 162 38.69 39.52 50.66
C ILE A 162 39.14 38.07 50.43
N SER A 163 40.09 37.55 51.21
CA SER A 163 40.47 36.13 51.14
C SER A 163 39.33 35.21 51.58
N SER A 164 38.55 35.60 52.58
CA SER A 164 37.40 34.82 53.06
C SER A 164 36.25 34.85 52.06
N LEU A 165 35.98 36.02 51.46
CA LEU A 165 34.97 36.17 50.41
C LEU A 165 35.37 35.44 49.14
N LYS A 166 36.65 35.47 48.75
CA LYS A 166 37.17 34.70 47.62
C LYS A 166 36.99 33.19 47.83
N ALA A 167 37.30 32.68 49.04
CA ALA A 167 37.07 31.28 49.38
C ALA A 167 35.57 30.92 49.34
N PHE A 168 34.69 31.81 49.79
CA PHE A 168 33.24 31.63 49.71
C PHE A 168 32.73 31.63 48.26
N VAL A 169 33.25 32.52 47.40
CA VAL A 169 32.90 32.58 45.97
C VAL A 169 33.39 31.35 45.22
N GLU A 170 34.61 30.88 45.50
CA GLU A 170 35.13 29.60 44.96
C GLU A 170 34.30 28.41 45.46
N GLN A 171 33.82 28.45 46.71
CA GLN A 171 32.92 27.43 47.24
C GLN A 171 31.55 27.47 46.55
N GLN A 172 30.98 28.65 46.30
CA GLN A 172 29.72 28.78 45.55
C GLN A 172 29.86 28.35 44.09
N ASP A 173 30.96 28.66 43.41
CA ASP A 173 31.24 28.21 42.05
C ASP A 173 31.28 26.68 41.95
N ASN A 174 31.93 26.02 42.93
CA ASN A 174 31.93 24.56 43.02
C ASN A 174 30.53 23.98 43.28
N HIS A 175 29.71 24.65 44.10
CA HIS A 175 28.33 24.25 44.34
C HIS A 175 27.47 24.40 43.08
N ILE A 176 27.63 25.50 42.33
CA ILE A 176 26.93 25.74 41.06
C ILE A 176 27.32 24.67 40.03
N LYS A 177 28.60 24.30 39.93
CA LYS A 177 29.06 23.20 39.07
C LYS A 177 28.44 21.86 39.45
N GLN A 178 28.29 21.58 40.74
CA GLN A 178 27.60 20.37 41.20
C GLN A 178 26.12 20.40 40.83
N LEU A 179 25.43 21.52 41.03
CA LEU A 179 24.02 21.66 40.65
C LEU A 179 23.82 21.52 39.14
N LEU A 180 24.68 22.12 38.31
CA LEU A 180 24.63 21.94 36.86
C LEU A 180 24.82 20.48 36.46
N LYS A 181 25.73 19.76 37.10
CA LYS A 181 25.92 18.33 36.88
C LYS A 181 24.67 17.51 37.26
N ILE A 182 24.03 17.84 38.38
CA ILE A 182 22.78 17.19 38.80
C ILE A 182 21.67 17.46 37.78
N VAL A 183 21.54 18.69 37.27
CA VAL A 183 20.53 19.04 36.26
C VAL A 183 20.77 18.29 34.95
N GLU A 184 22.03 18.18 34.51
CA GLU A 184 22.42 17.39 33.34
C GLU A 184 22.07 15.91 33.52
N ASP A 185 22.44 15.32 34.66
CA ASP A 185 22.15 13.93 35.00
C ASP A 185 20.62 13.69 35.09
N GLN A 186 19.87 14.65 35.63
CA GLN A 186 18.41 14.61 35.67
C GLN A 186 17.78 14.69 34.28
N HIS A 187 18.35 15.48 33.36
CA HIS A 187 17.87 15.57 31.99
C HIS A 187 18.05 14.25 31.24
N VAL A 188 19.24 13.64 31.35
CA VAL A 188 19.53 12.31 30.80
C VAL A 188 18.59 11.25 31.38
N GLN A 189 18.29 11.33 32.67
CA GLN A 189 17.39 10.39 33.32
C GLN A 189 15.93 10.58 32.87
N LEU A 190 15.47 11.81 32.69
CA LEU A 190 14.16 12.13 32.12
C LEU A 190 14.02 11.60 30.69
N ASP A 191 15.04 11.79 29.85
CA ASP A 191 15.05 11.26 28.48
C ASP A 191 14.98 9.73 28.48
N ARG A 192 15.69 9.07 29.40
CA ARG A 192 15.61 7.62 29.56
C ARG A 192 14.21 7.17 29.96
N GLN A 193 13.58 7.85 30.92
CA GLN A 193 12.20 7.54 31.33
C GLN A 193 11.21 7.81 30.21
N HIS A 194 11.39 8.90 29.45
CA HIS A 194 10.55 9.23 28.30
C HIS A 194 10.62 8.13 27.23
N ASN A 195 11.82 7.65 26.90
CA ASN A 195 12.01 6.53 25.97
C ASN A 195 11.40 5.21 26.48
N GLN A 196 11.42 4.97 27.80
CA GLN A 196 10.74 3.81 28.39
C GLN A 196 9.21 3.94 28.36
N ILE A 197 8.67 5.14 28.56
CA ILE A 197 7.24 5.41 28.43
C ILE A 197 6.81 5.21 26.98
N MET A 198 7.60 5.69 26.01
CA MET A 198 7.35 5.44 24.58
C MET A 198 7.30 3.94 24.24
N ASP A 199 8.25 3.14 24.77
CA ASP A 199 8.25 1.67 24.59
C ASP A 199 7.06 0.98 25.29
N LEU A 200 6.60 1.52 26.42
CA LEU A 200 5.42 1.03 27.12
C LEU A 200 4.11 1.45 26.42
N GLU A 201 4.03 2.65 25.85
CA GLU A 201 2.90 3.13 25.06
C GLU A 201 2.77 2.32 23.76
N ASP A 202 3.88 1.98 23.10
CA ASP A 202 3.91 1.08 21.94
C ASP A 202 3.37 -0.31 22.30
N LYS A 203 3.69 -0.82 23.50
CA LYS A 203 3.15 -2.08 24.04
C LYS A 203 1.67 -2.00 24.45
N VAL A 204 1.14 -0.81 24.74
CA VAL A 204 -0.28 -0.61 25.11
C VAL A 204 -1.16 -0.35 23.88
N GLN A 205 -0.56 0.06 22.75
CA GLN A 205 -1.25 0.25 21.47
C GLN A 205 -1.41 -1.06 20.66
N GLU A 206 -0.91 -2.20 21.16
CA GLU A 206 -1.19 -3.53 20.62
C GLU A 206 -2.49 -4.12 21.22
N PRO A 207 -3.51 -4.45 20.42
CA PRO A 207 -4.70 -5.13 20.93
C PRO A 207 -4.31 -6.53 21.39
N SER A 208 -4.34 -6.77 22.69
CA SER A 208 -4.03 -8.09 23.28
C SER A 208 -4.88 -9.21 22.65
N PRO A 209 -4.28 -10.25 22.04
CA PRO A 209 -5.01 -11.46 21.68
C PRO A 209 -4.78 -12.50 22.77
N PHE A 210 -5.49 -12.39 23.89
CA PHE A 210 -5.54 -13.49 24.87
C PHE A 210 -6.94 -13.62 25.45
N LEU A 211 -7.71 -14.57 24.90
CA LEU A 211 -8.21 -15.76 25.60
C LEU A 211 -9.38 -16.35 24.79
N PHE A 212 -9.12 -17.32 23.92
CA PHE A 212 -9.97 -18.51 23.77
C PHE A 212 -9.28 -19.53 22.86
N SER A 213 -8.45 -20.42 23.44
CA SER A 213 -8.27 -21.75 22.84
C SER A 213 -7.86 -22.74 23.92
N GLN A 214 -8.85 -23.17 24.68
CA GLN A 214 -8.87 -24.49 25.27
C GLN A 214 -10.30 -25.01 25.10
N LEU A 215 -10.50 -25.83 24.06
CA LEU A 215 -11.45 -26.94 23.99
C LEU A 215 -11.46 -27.47 22.55
N VAL A 216 -10.49 -28.32 22.22
CA VAL A 216 -10.71 -29.36 21.19
C VAL A 216 -10.24 -30.68 21.78
N ILE A 217 -11.24 -31.45 22.20
CA ILE A 217 -11.14 -32.84 22.62
C ILE A 217 -10.74 -33.67 21.39
N SER A 218 -9.61 -34.35 21.45
CA SER A 218 -9.29 -35.45 20.53
C SER A 218 -9.90 -36.75 21.06
N PRO A 219 -10.60 -37.56 20.25
CA PRO A 219 -10.79 -38.97 20.55
C PRO A 219 -9.56 -39.75 20.08
N SER A 220 -9.06 -40.57 20.99
CA SER A 220 -8.09 -41.64 20.76
C SER A 220 -8.59 -42.69 19.77
N THR A 221 -7.67 -43.27 19.01
CA THR A 221 -7.71 -44.70 18.64
C THR A 221 -6.31 -45.19 18.29
N GLU A 222 -6.14 -46.47 18.58
CA GLU A 222 -4.91 -47.23 18.80
C GLU A 222 -4.16 -47.60 17.50
N GLY A 223 -2.88 -47.94 17.63
CA GLY A 223 -2.14 -48.64 16.58
C GLY A 223 -0.65 -48.77 16.90
N ALA A 224 -0.17 -50.01 17.00
CA ALA A 224 1.04 -50.45 17.66
C ALA A 224 2.33 -50.50 16.80
N ASN A 225 3.44 -50.82 17.49
CA ASN A 225 4.79 -51.23 17.05
C ASN A 225 5.73 -50.11 16.60
N GLY A 226 7.01 -50.05 16.97
CA GLY A 226 7.85 -50.95 17.73
C GLY A 226 9.34 -50.62 17.48
N GLN A 227 10.09 -50.46 18.57
CA GLN A 227 11.55 -50.54 18.75
C GLN A 227 12.53 -49.43 18.32
N PRO A 228 13.61 -49.24 19.12
CA PRO A 228 14.55 -48.12 19.04
C PRO A 228 15.87 -48.54 18.37
N SER A 229 16.59 -47.57 17.78
CA SER A 229 18.05 -47.68 17.71
C SER A 229 18.73 -46.32 17.64
N THR A 230 19.62 -46.14 18.60
CA THR A 230 20.67 -45.15 18.72
C THR A 230 21.68 -45.19 17.56
N ARG A 231 22.19 -44.03 17.14
CA ARG A 231 23.64 -43.83 16.93
C ARG A 231 24.08 -42.36 16.84
N VAL A 232 25.25 -42.17 17.44
CA VAL A 232 26.02 -40.98 17.78
C VAL A 232 26.78 -40.38 16.58
N SER A 233 26.76 -39.04 16.51
CA SER A 233 27.80 -38.04 16.17
C SER A 233 28.95 -38.33 15.19
N HIS A 234 29.17 -37.43 14.20
CA HIS A 234 30.26 -36.41 14.16
C HIS A 234 30.29 -35.61 12.82
N PRO A 235 31.02 -34.47 12.72
CA PRO A 235 30.51 -33.22 12.15
C PRO A 235 31.15 -32.83 10.81
N SER A 236 30.48 -31.98 10.03
CA SER A 236 31.17 -31.03 9.15
C SER A 236 30.33 -29.79 8.91
N CYS A 237 31.02 -28.67 8.92
CA CYS A 237 30.53 -27.31 8.95
C CYS A 237 30.21 -26.79 7.54
N SER A 238 28.97 -26.32 7.37
CA SER A 238 28.61 -25.25 6.45
C SER A 238 27.33 -24.64 7.01
N GLN A 239 27.45 -23.47 7.63
CA GLN A 239 26.33 -22.70 8.17
C GLN A 239 25.43 -22.21 7.02
N PHE A 240 24.55 -23.10 6.57
CA PHE A 240 23.22 -22.72 6.11
C PHE A 240 22.38 -22.56 7.38
N VAL A 241 22.23 -21.32 7.84
CA VAL A 241 21.32 -21.04 8.95
C VAL A 241 19.91 -20.91 8.38
N GLY A 242 19.11 -21.94 8.65
CA GLY A 242 17.70 -21.78 9.00
C GLY A 242 16.70 -21.65 7.85
N VAL A 243 16.33 -22.78 7.24
CA VAL A 243 14.98 -22.93 6.70
C VAL A 243 14.07 -23.32 7.88
N GLY A 244 13.06 -22.50 8.17
CA GLY A 244 11.85 -22.97 8.86
C GLY A 244 11.35 -22.16 10.07
N GLU A 245 11.06 -20.88 9.90
CA GLU A 245 9.93 -20.17 10.52
C GLU A 245 9.82 -18.82 9.79
N GLY A 246 8.60 -18.34 9.52
CA GLY A 246 8.26 -17.36 8.47
C GLY A 246 9.36 -16.34 8.13
N ALA A 247 9.78 -16.31 6.85
CA ALA A 247 10.72 -15.30 6.35
C ALA A 247 10.26 -13.90 6.77
N ALA A 248 11.19 -13.12 7.33
CA ALA A 248 10.91 -11.80 7.86
C ALA A 248 10.30 -10.90 6.78
N LEU A 249 9.38 -10.01 7.18
CA LEU A 249 8.64 -9.15 6.26
C LEU A 249 9.56 -8.18 5.50
N ASP A 250 10.56 -7.65 6.19
CA ASP A 250 11.53 -6.68 5.68
C ASP A 250 12.85 -6.70 6.50
N CYS A 251 13.80 -5.84 6.12
CA CYS A 251 15.07 -5.68 6.83
C CYS A 251 14.89 -5.17 8.28
N THR A 252 13.81 -4.46 8.58
CA THR A 252 13.49 -3.99 9.94
C THR A 252 13.10 -5.15 10.83
N ALA A 253 12.28 -6.08 10.34
CA ALA A 253 11.90 -7.30 11.03
C ALA A 253 13.12 -8.22 11.23
N LEU A 254 14.01 -8.33 10.23
CA LEU A 254 15.29 -9.03 10.39
C LEU A 254 16.16 -8.39 11.47
N TYR A 255 16.19 -7.06 11.54
CA TYR A 255 16.90 -6.36 12.60
C TYR A 255 16.26 -6.65 13.97
N ASN A 256 14.94 -6.59 14.09
CA ASN A 256 14.26 -6.86 15.35
C ASN A 256 14.44 -8.31 15.82
N SER A 257 14.60 -9.28 14.89
CA SER A 257 14.88 -10.68 15.22
C SER A 257 16.34 -10.96 15.64
N GLY A 258 17.23 -9.97 15.58
CA GLY A 258 18.60 -10.07 16.07
C GLY A 258 19.70 -9.87 15.02
N THR A 259 19.33 -9.63 13.76
CA THR A 259 20.31 -9.35 12.70
C THR A 259 20.94 -7.97 12.92
N ARG A 260 22.29 -7.87 12.91
CA ARG A 260 23.02 -6.60 13.18
C ARG A 260 24.04 -6.23 12.10
N SER A 261 24.24 -7.07 11.10
CA SER A 261 25.18 -6.86 10.00
C SER A 261 24.45 -6.49 8.71
N SER A 262 25.03 -5.57 7.94
CA SER A 262 24.60 -5.34 6.55
C SER A 262 24.92 -6.57 5.68
N GLY A 263 24.07 -6.87 4.72
CA GLY A 263 24.24 -8.01 3.82
C GLY A 263 22.97 -8.38 3.07
N VAL A 264 23.06 -9.43 2.26
CA VAL A 264 21.91 -9.98 1.51
C VAL A 264 21.13 -10.93 2.40
N TYR A 265 19.81 -10.72 2.50
CA TYR A 265 18.90 -11.56 3.26
C TYR A 265 17.62 -11.81 2.48
N THR A 266 17.00 -12.97 2.74
CA THR A 266 15.69 -13.31 2.16
C THR A 266 14.56 -12.74 3.01
N ILE A 267 13.68 -11.96 2.39
CA ILE A 267 12.47 -11.41 3.02
C ILE A 267 11.22 -11.93 2.30
N LYS A 268 10.07 -11.88 2.97
CA LYS A 268 8.77 -12.23 2.40
C LYS A 268 7.70 -11.22 2.82
N PRO A 269 7.56 -10.10 2.09
CA PRO A 269 6.45 -9.17 2.27
C PRO A 269 5.08 -9.85 2.10
N ASN A 270 4.05 -9.31 2.74
CA ASN A 270 2.69 -9.83 2.65
C ASN A 270 2.18 -9.89 1.20
N GLY A 271 1.68 -11.05 0.79
CA GLY A 271 1.14 -11.27 -0.55
C GLY A 271 2.20 -11.45 -1.65
N SER A 272 3.49 -11.56 -1.29
CA SER A 272 4.59 -11.81 -2.23
C SER A 272 5.27 -13.17 -2.00
N GLU A 273 5.96 -13.65 -3.02
CA GLU A 273 6.92 -14.75 -2.87
C GLU A 273 8.18 -14.24 -2.12
N ALA A 274 8.94 -15.15 -1.52
CA ALA A 274 10.17 -14.77 -0.83
C ALA A 274 11.25 -14.39 -1.86
N PHE A 275 11.96 -13.29 -1.64
CA PHE A 275 13.05 -12.85 -2.50
C PHE A 275 14.18 -12.20 -1.69
N ASP A 276 15.36 -12.12 -2.31
CA ASP A 276 16.56 -11.60 -1.67
C ASP A 276 16.66 -10.08 -1.81
N VAL A 277 17.07 -9.42 -0.73
CA VAL A 277 17.30 -7.97 -0.67
C VAL A 277 18.62 -7.68 0.04
N TYR A 278 19.22 -6.54 -0.28
CA TYR A 278 20.34 -6.02 0.50
C TYR A 278 19.82 -5.17 1.67
N CYS A 279 20.11 -5.62 2.90
CA CYS A 279 19.82 -4.88 4.11
C CYS A 279 21.06 -4.08 4.54
N GLU A 280 20.90 -2.77 4.71
CA GLU A 280 21.94 -1.91 5.25
C GLU A 280 21.62 -1.52 6.70
N VAL A 281 22.50 -1.90 7.64
CA VAL A 281 22.39 -1.52 9.05
C VAL A 281 23.28 -0.32 9.32
N LYS A 282 22.68 0.82 9.70
CA LYS A 282 23.40 2.06 10.07
C LYS A 282 22.74 2.70 11.29
N LEU A 283 23.57 3.15 12.23
CA LEU A 283 23.16 3.91 13.41
C LEU A 283 22.04 3.24 14.24
N GLY A 284 22.03 1.90 14.30
CA GLY A 284 21.06 1.15 15.09
C GLY A 284 19.71 0.92 14.42
N SER A 285 19.58 1.22 13.13
CA SER A 285 18.41 0.90 12.30
C SER A 285 18.82 0.13 11.05
N ALA A 286 17.91 -0.67 10.49
CA ALA A 286 18.11 -1.40 9.25
C ALA A 286 17.22 -0.85 8.12
N TRP A 287 17.77 -0.80 6.91
CA TRP A 287 17.11 -0.29 5.71
C TRP A 287 17.11 -1.35 4.61
N THR A 288 15.98 -1.54 3.94
CA THR A 288 15.91 -2.31 2.70
C THR A 288 16.37 -1.43 1.55
N VAL A 289 17.52 -1.75 0.96
CA VAL A 289 18.07 -0.98 -0.17
C VAL A 289 17.39 -1.44 -1.45
N ILE A 290 16.62 -0.54 -2.07
CA ILE A 290 15.87 -0.84 -3.31
C ILE A 290 16.64 -0.50 -4.59
N GLN A 291 17.73 0.28 -4.49
CA GLN A 291 18.59 0.65 -5.61
C GLN A 291 19.97 1.09 -5.10
N ASN A 292 21.04 0.68 -5.80
CA ASN A 292 22.41 1.08 -5.50
C ASN A 292 23.18 1.39 -6.80
N ARG A 293 24.01 2.45 -6.79
CA ARG A 293 24.88 2.84 -7.91
C ARG A 293 26.26 3.24 -7.37
N VAL A 294 27.30 2.56 -7.83
CA VAL A 294 28.67 2.79 -7.38
C VAL A 294 29.52 3.45 -8.46
N ASP A 295 29.76 2.75 -9.57
CA ASP A 295 30.72 3.15 -10.61
C ASP A 295 30.10 3.37 -12.01
N GLY A 296 28.81 3.07 -12.16
CA GLY A 296 28.10 3.18 -13.43
C GLY A 296 28.40 2.06 -14.44
N SER A 297 29.02 0.96 -13.98
CA SER A 297 29.27 -0.25 -14.79
C SER A 297 28.00 -0.88 -15.37
N LEU A 298 26.89 -0.81 -14.61
CA LEU A 298 25.59 -1.28 -15.04
C LEU A 298 24.76 -0.13 -15.65
N GLY A 299 24.27 -0.35 -16.86
CA GLY A 299 23.35 0.57 -17.53
C GLY A 299 21.95 0.54 -16.90
N PHE A 300 21.41 1.71 -16.57
CA PHE A 300 20.05 1.86 -16.03
C PHE A 300 19.00 2.16 -17.11
N ASN A 301 19.39 2.26 -18.38
CA ASN A 301 18.43 2.40 -19.48
C ASN A 301 17.90 1.01 -19.89
N GLN A 302 17.02 0.46 -19.05
CA GLN A 302 16.49 -0.90 -19.16
C GLN A 302 15.02 -0.91 -19.63
N THR A 303 14.54 -2.07 -20.06
CA THR A 303 13.13 -2.28 -20.45
C THR A 303 12.19 -2.24 -19.24
N TRP A 304 10.90 -1.99 -19.47
CA TRP A 304 9.88 -2.02 -18.41
C TRP A 304 9.85 -3.37 -17.64
N ASP A 305 9.99 -4.47 -18.36
CA ASP A 305 10.03 -5.81 -17.77
C ASP A 305 11.22 -5.99 -16.82
N ALA A 306 12.38 -5.43 -17.16
CA ALA A 306 13.55 -5.46 -16.27
C ALA A 306 13.32 -4.60 -15.01
N TYR A 307 12.69 -3.43 -15.13
CA TYR A 307 12.33 -2.63 -13.96
C TYR A 307 11.29 -3.31 -13.05
N THR A 308 10.37 -4.07 -13.63
CA THR A 308 9.33 -4.79 -12.88
C THR A 308 9.90 -6.00 -12.13
N ASN A 309 10.83 -6.74 -12.75
CA ASN A 309 11.37 -7.97 -12.19
C ASN A 309 12.71 -7.79 -11.44
N GLY A 310 13.36 -6.63 -11.59
CA GLY A 310 14.70 -6.35 -11.05
C GLY A 310 15.84 -6.71 -12.01
N PHE A 311 16.96 -6.00 -11.87
CA PHE A 311 18.21 -6.24 -12.61
C PHE A 311 19.42 -5.79 -11.80
N GLY A 312 20.59 -6.35 -12.10
CA GLY A 312 21.85 -6.04 -11.42
C GLY A 312 22.30 -7.12 -10.44
N ASP A 313 23.15 -6.73 -9.49
CA ASP A 313 23.68 -7.58 -8.42
C ASP A 313 23.36 -6.94 -7.07
N LEU A 314 23.11 -7.77 -6.05
CA LEU A 314 22.83 -7.35 -4.68
C LEU A 314 24.11 -7.21 -3.84
N ASN A 315 25.29 -7.55 -4.40
CA ASN A 315 26.61 -7.48 -3.73
C ASN A 315 27.33 -6.14 -3.90
#